data_AF-A0A9R1UBM6-F1
#
_entry.id   AF-A0A9R1UBM6-F1
#
_cell.length_a   1.000
_cell.length_b   1.000
_cell.length_c   1.000
_cell.angle_alpha   90.00
_cell.angle_beta   90.00
_cell.angle_gamma   90.00
#
_symmetry.space_group_name_H-M   'P 1'
#
loop_
_entity.id
_entity.type
_entity.pdbx_description
1 polymer ?
#
loop_
_entity_poly.entity_id
_entity_poly.type
_entity_poly.pdbx_seq_one_letter_code
_entity_poly.pdbx_strand_id
1 'polypeptide(L)'
;MRQLFIFALWGLVHHLGDSCVPTPVILKDVVDRCARSLSEEDKALIRSTTPDGGKLKDFSLCLYTGYGYYRNGSFDLSFIKKFVEDSTGDKSLAERVYVDAEPHLKAANALPGTDGDRTHSFWLRNYDEESRKLREELWC
;
A
#
# COMPACT_ATOMS: atom_id res chain seq x y z
N MET A 1 38.24 -30.82 36.45
CA MET A 1 37.17 -31.32 35.58
C MET A 1 35.81 -31.06 36.22
N ARG A 2 35.07 -30.03 35.77
CA ARG A 2 33.65 -30.11 35.41
C ARG A 2 33.17 -28.71 35.03
N GLN A 3 32.72 -28.62 33.78
CA GLN A 3 32.15 -27.46 33.11
C GLN A 3 30.90 -26.97 33.85
N LEU A 4 30.80 -25.67 34.09
CA LEU A 4 29.53 -24.99 34.31
C LEU A 4 29.30 -24.06 33.12
N PHE A 5 28.25 -24.39 32.40
CA PHE A 5 27.87 -23.84 31.12
C PHE A 5 27.44 -22.38 31.25
N ILE A 6 28.02 -21.53 30.40
CA ILE A 6 27.54 -20.18 30.11
C ILE A 6 26.32 -20.34 29.20
N PHE A 7 25.12 -20.28 29.78
CA PHE A 7 23.86 -20.16 29.03
C PHE A 7 23.05 -19.00 29.60
N ALA A 8 23.36 -17.78 29.15
CA ALA A 8 22.46 -16.64 29.22
C ALA A 8 22.90 -15.56 28.21
N LEU A 9 23.07 -15.96 26.96
CA LEU A 9 23.34 -15.06 25.83
C LEU A 9 22.47 -15.52 24.65
N TRP A 10 21.16 -15.62 24.89
CA TRP A 10 20.13 -15.95 23.91
C TRP A 10 18.89 -15.05 24.05
N GLY A 11 19.03 -13.87 24.65
CA GLY A 11 17.96 -12.87 24.80
C GLY A 11 18.06 -11.69 23.85
N LEU A 12 18.95 -11.70 22.86
CA LEU A 12 19.19 -10.55 22.00
C LEU A 12 19.59 -10.93 20.56
N VAL A 13 18.84 -11.86 19.95
CA VAL A 13 18.91 -12.11 18.50
C VAL A 13 17.48 -12.12 17.96
N HIS A 14 16.77 -11.00 18.06
CA HIS A 14 15.41 -10.86 17.52
C HIS A 14 15.15 -9.56 16.75
N HIS A 15 16.16 -8.77 16.37
CA HIS A 15 15.95 -7.48 15.68
C HIS A 15 16.74 -7.32 14.37
N LEU A 16 16.95 -8.43 13.64
CA LEU A 16 17.41 -8.38 12.25
C LEU A 16 16.45 -9.19 11.35
N GLY A 17 15.14 -9.06 11.61
CA GLY A 17 14.08 -9.51 10.71
C GLY A 17 13.46 -8.29 10.04
N ASP A 18 13.16 -8.40 8.76
CA ASP A 18 12.64 -7.37 7.86
C ASP A 18 11.75 -6.32 8.58
N SER A 19 12.11 -5.04 8.43
CA SER A 19 11.58 -3.93 9.26
C SER A 19 10.15 -3.47 8.92
N CYS A 20 9.46 -4.21 8.04
CA CYS A 20 8.12 -3.88 7.55
C CYS A 20 7.06 -4.71 8.29
N VAL A 21 5.85 -4.17 8.41
CA VAL A 21 4.73 -4.87 9.06
C VAL A 21 4.06 -5.79 8.04
N PRO A 22 3.56 -6.99 8.43
CA PRO A 22 2.76 -7.81 7.53
C PRO A 22 1.64 -7.01 6.86
N THR A 23 1.52 -7.14 5.54
CA THR A 23 0.51 -6.49 4.71
C THR A 23 -0.84 -6.90 5.27
N PRO A 24 -1.69 -5.94 5.68
CA PRO A 24 -2.98 -6.28 6.25
C PRO A 24 -3.76 -7.22 5.33
N VAL A 25 -4.26 -8.34 5.86
CA VAL A 25 -4.95 -9.39 5.09
C VAL A 25 -6.08 -8.81 4.23
N ILE A 26 -6.76 -7.79 4.74
CA ILE A 26 -7.82 -7.09 4.01
C ILE A 26 -7.32 -6.50 2.68
N LEU A 27 -6.08 -6.01 2.60
CA LEU A 27 -5.53 -5.46 1.37
C LEU A 27 -5.32 -6.57 0.35
N LYS A 28 -4.74 -7.70 0.77
CA LYS A 28 -4.52 -8.86 -0.10
C LYS A 28 -5.83 -9.44 -0.64
N ASP A 29 -6.82 -9.65 0.23
CA ASP A 29 -8.13 -10.19 -0.14
C ASP A 29 -8.85 -9.27 -1.14
N VAL A 30 -8.74 -7.95 -0.96
CA VAL A 30 -9.33 -6.97 -1.87
C VAL A 30 -8.61 -6.98 -3.22
N VAL A 31 -7.26 -7.03 -3.25
CA VAL A 31 -6.49 -7.17 -4.50
C VAL A 31 -6.93 -8.42 -5.25
N ASP A 32 -6.93 -9.56 -4.57
CA ASP A 32 -7.29 -10.85 -5.17
C ASP A 32 -8.72 -10.83 -5.71
N ARG A 33 -9.66 -10.22 -4.98
CA ARG A 33 -11.05 -10.04 -5.43
C ARG A 33 -11.16 -9.13 -6.65
N CYS A 34 -10.48 -7.98 -6.64
CA CYS A 34 -10.57 -6.99 -7.72
C CYS A 34 -9.84 -7.43 -8.98
N ALA A 35 -8.82 -8.28 -8.86
CA ALA A 35 -8.07 -8.82 -9.99
C ALA A 35 -8.75 -10.02 -10.67
N ARG A 36 -9.80 -10.62 -10.09
CA ARG A 36 -10.38 -11.89 -10.60
C ARG A 36 -10.85 -11.84 -12.05
N SER A 37 -11.40 -10.70 -12.47
CA SER A 37 -11.96 -10.52 -13.82
C SER A 37 -10.93 -10.04 -14.84
N LEU A 38 -9.70 -9.74 -14.42
CA LEU A 38 -8.64 -9.28 -15.32
C LEU A 38 -8.05 -10.46 -16.11
N SER A 39 -7.62 -10.18 -17.34
CA SER A 39 -6.76 -11.11 -18.08
C SER A 39 -5.41 -11.30 -17.37
N GLU A 40 -4.70 -12.40 -17.65
CA GLU A 40 -3.35 -12.59 -17.08
C GLU A 40 -2.37 -11.50 -17.53
N GLU A 41 -2.54 -10.97 -18.75
CA GLU A 41 -1.77 -9.82 -19.25
C GLU A 41 -2.03 -8.57 -18.41
N ASP A 42 -3.30 -8.27 -18.10
CA ASP A 42 -3.63 -7.08 -17.31
C ASP A 42 -3.27 -7.27 -15.83
N LYS A 43 -3.35 -8.50 -15.29
CA LYS A 43 -2.84 -8.80 -13.93
C LYS A 43 -1.34 -8.54 -13.84
N ALA A 44 -0.57 -8.83 -14.88
CA ALA A 44 0.87 -8.54 -14.90
C ALA A 44 1.15 -7.03 -14.78
N LEU A 45 0.23 -6.17 -15.22
CA LEU A 45 0.35 -4.72 -15.09
C LEU A 45 0.22 -4.22 -13.65
N ILE A 46 -0.45 -4.96 -12.75
CA ILE A 46 -0.63 -4.57 -11.33
C ILE A 46 0.72 -4.38 -10.63
N ARG A 47 1.72 -5.20 -10.98
CA ARG A 47 3.06 -5.16 -10.38
C ARG A 47 4.11 -4.56 -11.32
N SER A 48 3.70 -4.09 -12.49
CA SER A 48 4.60 -3.56 -13.52
C SER A 48 4.95 -2.10 -13.25
N THR A 49 6.10 -1.66 -13.74
CA THR A 49 6.45 -0.23 -13.90
C THR A 49 5.98 0.34 -15.24
N THR A 50 5.41 -0.49 -16.11
CA THR A 50 4.90 -0.07 -17.42
C THR A 50 3.52 0.56 -17.28
N PRO A 51 3.28 1.73 -17.92
CA PRO A 51 1.95 2.34 -17.93
C PRO A 51 0.87 1.37 -18.44
N ASP A 52 -0.24 1.24 -17.71
CA ASP A 52 -1.35 0.34 -18.08
C ASP A 52 -2.24 0.85 -19.23
N GLY A 53 -2.04 2.09 -19.69
CA GLY A 53 -2.87 2.69 -20.75
C GLY A 53 -4.36 2.82 -20.41
N GLY A 54 -4.73 2.81 -19.13
CA GLY A 54 -6.11 2.84 -18.64
C GLY A 54 -6.75 1.47 -18.39
N LYS A 55 -6.04 0.37 -18.67
CA LYS A 55 -6.56 -1.00 -18.50
C LYS A 55 -6.93 -1.35 -17.05
N LEU A 56 -6.32 -0.66 -16.07
CA LEU A 56 -6.58 -0.91 -14.65
C LEU A 56 -7.52 0.12 -14.00
N LYS A 57 -8.30 0.89 -14.78
CA LYS A 57 -9.28 1.85 -14.23
C LYS A 57 -10.29 1.18 -13.29
N ASP A 58 -11.01 0.17 -13.77
CA ASP A 58 -12.01 -0.55 -12.98
C ASP A 58 -11.38 -1.28 -11.78
N PHE A 59 -10.18 -1.83 -11.99
CA PHE A 59 -9.40 -2.43 -10.92
C PHE A 59 -9.09 -1.42 -9.81
N SER A 60 -8.59 -0.23 -10.15
CA SER A 60 -8.26 0.82 -9.18
C SER A 60 -9.47 1.29 -8.38
N LEU A 61 -10.63 1.40 -9.03
CA LEU A 61 -11.87 1.80 -8.37
C LEU A 61 -12.32 0.72 -7.37
N CYS A 62 -12.32 -0.55 -7.80
CA CYS A 62 -12.61 -1.68 -6.92
C CYS A 62 -11.64 -1.75 -5.74
N LEU A 63 -10.35 -1.53 -6.00
CA LEU A 63 -9.27 -1.59 -5.01
C LEU A 63 -9.46 -0.56 -3.90
N TYR A 64 -9.52 0.73 -4.27
CA TYR A 64 -9.58 1.80 -3.28
C TYR A 64 -10.93 1.90 -2.58
N THR A 65 -12.02 1.50 -3.23
CA THR A 65 -13.31 1.32 -2.55
C THR A 65 -13.25 0.16 -1.57
N GLY A 66 -12.63 -0.95 -1.97
CA GLY A 66 -12.48 -2.15 -1.14
C GLY A 66 -11.59 -1.94 0.09
N TYR A 67 -10.56 -1.09 -0.02
CA TYR A 67 -9.75 -0.65 1.12
C TYR A 67 -10.49 0.33 2.04
N GLY A 68 -11.61 0.89 1.60
CA GLY A 68 -12.32 2.00 2.27
C GLY A 68 -11.66 3.36 2.06
N TYR A 69 -10.62 3.45 1.21
CA TYR A 69 -9.90 4.68 0.90
C TYR A 69 -10.76 5.64 0.09
N TYR A 70 -11.61 5.12 -0.79
CA TYR A 70 -12.46 5.90 -1.67
C TYR A 70 -13.94 5.63 -1.35
N ARG A 71 -14.70 6.69 -1.04
CA ARG A 71 -16.13 6.63 -0.71
C ARG A 71 -16.83 7.94 -1.03
N ASN A 72 -18.11 7.88 -1.38
CA ASN A 72 -18.91 9.08 -1.69
C ASN A 72 -18.28 10.00 -2.75
N GLY A 73 -17.64 9.41 -3.78
CA GLY A 73 -17.03 10.15 -4.87
C GLY A 73 -15.67 10.80 -4.57
N SER A 74 -15.05 10.50 -3.42
CA SER A 74 -13.72 11.03 -3.08
C SER A 74 -12.88 10.08 -2.22
N PHE A 75 -11.56 10.28 -2.24
CA PHE A 75 -10.63 9.73 -1.29
C PHE A 75 -10.83 10.35 0.09
N ASP A 76 -10.93 9.51 1.11
CA ASP A 76 -11.03 9.91 2.51
C ASP A 76 -9.64 10.04 3.13
N LEU A 77 -9.10 11.24 3.08
CA LEU A 77 -7.75 11.54 3.58
C LEU A 77 -7.59 11.22 5.07
N SER A 78 -8.62 11.48 5.88
CA SER A 78 -8.58 11.23 7.33
C SER A 78 -8.53 9.74 7.63
N PHE A 79 -9.33 8.94 6.93
CA PHE A 79 -9.28 7.48 7.03
C PHE A 79 -7.93 6.94 6.58
N ILE A 80 -7.43 7.37 5.41
CA ILE A 80 -6.15 6.89 4.85
C ILE A 80 -4.99 7.21 5.80
N LYS A 81 -4.93 8.44 6.32
CA LYS A 81 -3.93 8.84 7.30
C LYS A 81 -3.94 7.91 8.50
N LYS A 82 -5.12 7.72 9.10
CA LYS A 82 -5.29 6.86 10.27
C LYS A 82 -4.90 5.41 9.96
N PHE A 83 -5.29 4.90 8.80
CA PHE A 83 -4.97 3.53 8.38
C PHE A 83 -3.45 3.32 8.29
N VAL A 84 -2.72 4.26 7.69
CA VAL A 84 -1.25 4.20 7.60
C VAL A 84 -0.60 4.30 8.99
N GLU A 85 -1.09 5.21 9.84
CA GLU A 85 -0.60 5.36 11.22
C GLU A 85 -0.84 4.13 12.09
N ASP A 86 -1.98 3.45 11.89
CA ASP A 86 -2.34 2.22 12.62
C ASP A 86 -1.60 0.99 12.05
N SER A 87 -1.07 1.09 10.84
CA SER A 87 -0.38 -0.01 10.15
C SER A 87 1.06 -0.24 10.60
N THR A 88 1.67 0.71 11.32
CA THR A 88 3.05 0.58 11.81
C THR A 88 3.25 1.25 13.16
N GLY A 89 4.17 0.70 13.95
CA GLY A 89 4.68 1.33 15.16
C GLY A 89 5.62 2.51 14.89
N ASP A 90 6.24 2.56 13.69
CA ASP A 90 7.13 3.64 13.28
C ASP A 90 6.33 4.84 12.77
N LYS A 91 6.13 5.83 13.65
CA LYS A 91 5.38 7.05 13.34
C LYS A 91 6.07 7.94 12.32
N SER A 92 7.40 7.90 12.22
CA SER A 92 8.14 8.68 11.23
C SER A 92 7.95 8.10 9.83
N LEU A 93 7.99 6.76 9.71
CA LEU A 93 7.69 6.09 8.45
C LEU A 93 6.23 6.33 8.01
N ALA A 94 5.27 6.18 8.92
CA ALA A 94 3.86 6.45 8.63
C ALA A 94 3.64 7.89 8.13
N GLU A 95 4.27 8.88 8.78
CA GLU A 95 4.21 10.28 8.37
C GLU A 95 4.81 10.49 6.97
N ARG A 96 6.01 9.95 6.69
CA ARG A 96 6.64 10.03 5.37
C ARG A 96 5.75 9.46 4.28
N VAL A 97 5.17 8.27 4.49
CA VAL A 97 4.26 7.62 3.54
C VAL A 97 3.02 8.49 3.28
N TYR A 98 2.40 9.03 4.33
CA TYR A 98 1.21 9.86 4.15
C TYR A 98 1.52 11.21 3.49
N VAL A 99 2.62 11.88 3.87
CA VAL A 99 3.04 13.15 3.28
C VAL A 99 3.36 13.02 1.79
N ASP A 100 3.97 11.90 1.37
CA ASP A 100 4.18 11.57 -0.05
C ASP A 100 2.84 11.41 -0.78
N ALA A 101 1.89 10.66 -0.20
CA ALA A 101 0.62 10.34 -0.86
C ALA A 101 -0.40 11.49 -0.89
N GLU A 102 -0.46 12.33 0.14
CA GLU A 102 -1.50 13.34 0.34
C GLU A 102 -1.70 14.31 -0.86
N PRO A 103 -0.67 14.94 -1.45
CA PRO A 103 -0.87 15.84 -2.59
C PRO A 103 -1.51 15.13 -3.78
N HIS A 104 -1.21 13.84 -4.00
CA HIS A 104 -1.79 13.06 -5.08
C HIS A 104 -3.24 12.66 -4.81
N LEU A 105 -3.58 12.34 -3.56
CA LEU A 105 -4.98 12.11 -3.15
C LEU A 105 -5.82 13.38 -3.32
N LYS A 106 -5.27 14.55 -2.94
CA LYS A 106 -5.92 15.86 -3.14
C LYS A 106 -6.12 16.17 -4.62
N ALA A 107 -5.09 15.95 -5.45
CA ALA A 107 -5.19 16.13 -6.89
C ALA A 107 -6.24 15.21 -7.52
N ALA A 108 -6.25 13.92 -7.13
CA ALA A 108 -7.23 12.95 -7.60
C ALA A 108 -8.67 13.36 -7.24
N ASN A 109 -8.90 13.87 -6.03
CA ASN A 109 -10.20 14.39 -5.60
C ASN A 109 -10.66 15.63 -6.38
N ALA A 110 -9.72 16.45 -6.83
CA ALA A 110 -10.01 17.64 -7.62
C ALA A 110 -10.25 17.34 -9.11
N LEU A 111 -9.93 16.11 -9.58
CA LEU A 111 -10.09 15.76 -11.00
C LEU A 111 -11.57 15.73 -11.40
N PRO A 112 -11.94 16.43 -12.49
CA PRO A 112 -13.24 16.22 -13.12
C PRO A 112 -13.27 14.84 -13.79
N GLY A 113 -14.46 14.26 -13.91
CA GLY A 113 -14.65 12.97 -14.56
C GLY A 113 -15.34 11.94 -13.67
N THR A 114 -15.14 10.67 -14.00
CA THR A 114 -15.73 9.53 -13.30
C THR A 114 -14.92 9.15 -12.06
N ASP A 115 -15.53 8.39 -11.15
CA ASP A 115 -14.81 7.84 -9.99
C ASP A 115 -13.62 6.98 -10.42
N GLY A 116 -13.77 6.22 -11.52
CA GLY A 116 -12.68 5.45 -12.13
C GLY A 116 -11.51 6.32 -12.59
N ASP A 117 -11.77 7.52 -13.13
CA ASP A 117 -10.70 8.46 -13.52
C ASP A 117 -9.93 8.97 -12.30
N ARG A 118 -10.64 9.31 -11.21
CA ARG A 118 -10.03 9.79 -9.97
C ARG A 118 -9.19 8.69 -9.32
N THR A 119 -9.75 7.50 -9.14
CA THR A 119 -9.03 6.38 -8.52
C THR A 119 -7.85 5.94 -9.37
N HIS A 120 -7.99 5.94 -10.69
CA HIS A 120 -6.91 5.56 -11.59
C HIS A 120 -5.78 6.59 -11.57
N SER A 121 -6.08 7.88 -11.48
CA SER A 121 -5.03 8.91 -11.36
C SER A 121 -4.11 8.69 -10.15
N PHE A 122 -4.65 8.21 -9.04
CA PHE A 122 -3.86 7.87 -7.85
C PHE A 122 -3.14 6.53 -8.01
N TRP A 123 -3.78 5.54 -8.66
CA TRP A 123 -3.15 4.27 -9.03
C TRP A 123 -1.85 4.44 -9.83
N LEU A 124 -1.76 5.44 -10.71
CA LEU A 124 -0.55 5.71 -11.49
C LEU A 124 0.70 5.97 -10.61
N ARG A 125 0.55 6.29 -9.32
CA ARG A 125 1.67 6.40 -8.36
C ARG A 125 2.36 5.07 -8.06
N ASN A 126 1.81 3.93 -8.49
CA ASN A 126 2.51 2.64 -8.43
C ASN A 126 3.62 2.49 -9.48
N TYR A 127 3.65 3.36 -10.49
CA TYR A 127 4.76 3.44 -11.46
C TYR A 127 5.93 4.29 -11.00
N ASP A 128 5.72 5.08 -9.94
CA ASP A 128 6.78 5.87 -9.31
C ASP A 128 7.60 4.97 -8.38
N GLU A 129 8.86 4.75 -8.74
CA GLU A 129 9.73 3.80 -8.03
C GLU A 129 10.06 4.26 -6.61
N GLU A 130 10.26 5.57 -6.39
CA GLU A 130 10.58 6.12 -5.07
C GLU A 130 9.38 6.01 -4.14
N SER A 131 8.20 6.44 -4.59
CA SER A 131 6.98 6.30 -3.80
C SER A 131 6.63 4.82 -3.56
N ARG A 132 6.90 3.91 -4.51
CA ARG A 132 6.68 2.47 -4.30
C ARG A 132 7.61 1.90 -3.25
N LYS A 133 8.92 2.17 -3.33
CA LYS A 133 9.90 1.74 -2.32
C LYS A 133 9.52 2.21 -0.92
N LEU A 134 9.08 3.47 -0.80
CA LEU A 134 8.61 4.01 0.48
C LEU A 134 7.40 3.25 1.05
N ARG A 135 6.47 2.78 0.21
CA ARG A 135 5.33 1.96 0.66
C ARG A 135 5.73 0.52 0.98
N GLU A 136 6.72 -0.02 0.28
CA GLU A 136 7.30 -1.34 0.57
C GLU A 136 8.10 -1.35 1.89
N GLU A 137 8.62 -0.20 2.35
CA GLU A 137 9.13 -0.05 3.73
C GLU A 137 8.01 -0.24 4.77
N LEU A 138 6.76 0.12 4.45
CA LEU A 138 5.62 0.05 5.35
C LEU A 138 5.10 -1.38 5.50
N TRP A 139 4.93 -2.09 4.37
CA TRP A 139 4.33 -3.42 4.32
C TRP A 139 5.16 -4.44 3.52
N CYS A 140 5.24 -5.65 4.08
CA CYS A 140 5.67 -6.88 3.42
C CYS A 140 4.67 -8.02 3.70
#